data_AF-A0A0F9W1W5-F1
#
_entry.id   AF-A0A0F9W1W5-F1
#
_cell.length_a   1.000
_cell.length_b   1.000
_cell.length_c   1.000
_cell.angle_alpha   90.00
_cell.angle_beta   90.00
_cell.angle_gamma   90.00
#
_symmetry.space_group_name_H-M   'P 1'
#
loop_
_entity.id
_entity.type
_entity.pdbx_description
1 polymer ?
#
loop_
_entity_poly.entity_id
_entity_poly.type
_entity_poly.pdbx_seq_one_letter_code
_entity_poly.pdbx_strand_id
1 'polypeptide(L)'
;MGENLHRKKLFGGLQTAEEYHSEHAFPPNARCQGCKTRGVTTRIIVYYPVDEVKKRDPAFAAISEVSPQKFLALLMQTKSGPMVRISTVYACKQCTPTIEKAAAKGPSWALVDINRGPGPDKAVAGPGS
;
A
#
# COMPACT_ATOMS: atom_id res chain seq x y z
N MET A 1 33.99 25.30 11.18
CA MET A 1 33.21 25.25 9.93
C MET A 1 31.88 24.62 10.27
N GLY A 2 30.80 25.40 10.25
CA GLY A 2 29.46 24.90 10.59
C GLY A 2 28.91 24.09 9.41
N GLU A 3 28.70 22.79 9.62
CA GLU A 3 28.06 21.93 8.63
C GLU A 3 26.59 22.35 8.50
N ASN A 4 26.20 22.85 7.32
CA ASN A 4 24.81 23.21 7.04
C ASN A 4 23.98 21.92 6.93
N LEU A 5 23.57 21.40 8.08
CA LEU A 5 22.74 20.20 8.18
C LEU A 5 21.34 20.52 7.62
N HIS A 6 21.08 20.07 6.39
CA HIS A 6 19.77 20.22 5.76
C HIS A 6 18.73 19.38 6.52
N ARG A 7 18.01 20.03 7.45
CA ARG A 7 17.04 19.42 8.39
C ARG A 7 15.94 18.55 7.76
N LYS A 8 15.72 18.65 6.45
CA LYS A 8 14.69 17.93 5.69
C LYS A 8 15.23 16.83 4.75
N LYS A 9 16.56 16.69 4.68
CA LYS A 9 17.23 15.73 3.80
C LYS A 9 18.05 14.75 4.63
N LEU A 10 17.93 13.47 4.31
CA LEU A 10 18.71 12.36 4.82
C LEU A 10 20.12 12.37 4.19
N PHE A 11 21.03 11.58 4.76
CA PHE A 11 22.39 11.39 4.26
C PHE A 11 23.16 12.71 4.02
N GLY A 12 23.13 13.62 5.00
CA GLY A 12 23.88 14.88 4.93
C GLY A 12 23.38 15.87 3.88
N GLY A 13 22.14 15.74 3.37
CA GLY A 13 21.59 16.67 2.38
C GLY A 13 21.39 16.09 0.98
N LEU A 14 21.63 14.80 0.78
CA LEU A 14 21.62 14.18 -0.56
C LEU A 14 20.23 13.74 -1.02
N GLN A 15 19.36 13.30 -0.12
CA GLN A 15 18.06 12.72 -0.49
C GLN A 15 16.98 13.07 0.53
N THR A 16 15.75 13.28 0.10
CA THR A 16 14.60 13.48 1.00
C THR A 16 14.03 12.15 1.51
N ALA A 17 13.28 12.18 2.61
CA ALA A 17 12.58 11.00 3.11
C ALA A 17 11.53 10.47 2.12
N GLU A 18 10.88 11.36 1.36
CA GLU A 18 9.94 10.98 0.30
C GLU A 18 10.63 10.22 -0.83
N GLU A 19 11.79 10.70 -1.30
CA GLU A 19 12.58 10.03 -2.34
C GLU A 19 13.09 8.66 -1.88
N TYR A 20 13.63 8.60 -0.66
CA TYR A 20 14.11 7.34 -0.10
C TYR A 20 12.98 6.31 0.05
N HIS A 21 11.82 6.73 0.57
CA HIS A 21 10.64 5.88 0.67
C HIS A 21 10.12 5.45 -0.71
N SER A 22 10.03 6.36 -1.68
CA SER A 22 9.58 6.04 -3.04
C SER A 22 10.47 4.99 -3.71
N GLU A 23 11.76 5.01 -3.44
CA GLU A 23 12.75 4.10 -4.03
C GLU A 23 12.74 2.71 -3.38
N HIS A 24 12.58 2.64 -2.05
CA HIS A 24 12.75 1.39 -1.30
C HIS A 24 11.45 0.73 -0.84
N ALA A 25 10.36 1.48 -0.66
CA ALA A 25 9.11 0.94 -0.13
C ALA A 25 8.23 0.27 -1.21
N PHE A 26 8.55 0.48 -2.49
CA PHE A 26 7.75 0.01 -3.62
C PHE A 26 8.58 -0.83 -4.60
N PRO A 27 7.94 -1.76 -5.34
CA PRO A 27 8.64 -2.55 -6.35
C PRO A 27 9.32 -1.66 -7.41
N PRO A 28 10.47 -2.07 -7.97
CA PRO A 28 11.22 -1.27 -8.95
C PRO A 28 10.43 -0.97 -10.24
N ASN A 29 9.43 -1.82 -10.55
CA ASN A 29 8.54 -1.66 -11.69
C ASN A 29 7.19 -1.01 -11.34
N ALA A 30 7.02 -0.48 -10.12
CA ALA A 30 5.80 0.21 -9.75
C ALA A 30 5.58 1.44 -10.65
N ARG A 31 4.32 1.65 -11.04
CA ARG A 31 3.89 2.76 -11.90
C ARG A 31 2.63 3.37 -11.31
N CYS A 32 2.53 4.68 -11.39
CA CYS A 32 1.31 5.39 -11.04
C CYS A 32 0.16 4.87 -11.90
N GLN A 33 -0.96 4.46 -11.28
CA GLN A 33 -2.09 3.93 -12.03
C GLN A 33 -2.74 4.98 -12.93
N GLY A 34 -2.73 6.25 -12.51
CA GLY A 34 -3.30 7.38 -13.24
C GLY A 34 -2.47 7.82 -14.44
N CYS A 35 -1.18 8.15 -14.24
CA CYS A 35 -0.33 8.75 -15.28
C CYS A 35 0.88 7.89 -15.71
N LYS A 36 0.98 6.65 -15.20
CA LYS A 36 2.04 5.68 -15.53
C LYS A 36 3.48 6.12 -15.24
N THR A 37 3.69 7.19 -14.47
CA THR A 37 5.03 7.63 -14.04
C THR A 37 5.64 6.66 -13.00
N ARG A 38 6.99 6.65 -12.91
CA ARG A 38 7.74 5.78 -11.99
C ARG A 38 7.81 6.30 -10.55
N GLY A 39 7.71 7.61 -10.33
CA GLY A 39 7.79 8.27 -9.02
C GLY A 39 6.52 8.08 -8.19
N VAL A 40 6.29 6.85 -7.73
CA VAL A 40 5.13 6.51 -6.90
C VAL A 40 5.43 6.82 -5.44
N THR A 41 4.56 7.58 -4.80
CA THR A 41 4.72 7.98 -3.39
C THR A 41 3.71 7.28 -2.50
N THR A 42 2.61 6.78 -3.08
CA THR A 42 1.51 6.20 -2.34
C THR A 42 1.18 4.80 -2.85
N ARG A 43 0.95 3.87 -1.93
CA ARG A 43 0.40 2.54 -2.19
C ARG A 43 -0.96 2.41 -1.53
N ILE A 44 -1.93 1.92 -2.29
CA ILE A 44 -3.28 1.66 -1.84
C ILE A 44 -3.54 0.17 -2.02
N ILE A 45 -3.88 -0.52 -0.94
CA ILE A 45 -4.23 -1.93 -0.96
C ILE A 45 -5.67 -2.08 -0.52
N VAL A 46 -6.46 -2.83 -1.29
CA VAL A 46 -7.84 -3.17 -0.93
C VAL A 46 -7.88 -4.61 -0.43
N TYR A 47 -8.42 -4.76 0.78
CA TYR A 47 -8.57 -6.02 1.49
C TYR A 47 -10.04 -6.34 1.71
N TYR A 48 -10.41 -7.59 1.46
CA TYR A 48 -11.75 -8.10 1.71
C TYR A 48 -11.72 -9.10 2.88
N PRO A 49 -12.62 -9.00 3.86
CA PRO A 49 -12.77 -10.02 4.90
C PRO A 49 -13.16 -11.36 4.27
N VAL A 50 -12.48 -12.45 4.65
CA VAL A 50 -12.73 -13.78 4.07
C VAL A 50 -14.20 -14.20 4.25
N ASP A 51 -14.80 -13.88 5.39
CA ASP A 51 -16.18 -14.25 5.70
C ASP A 51 -17.18 -13.59 4.75
N GLU A 52 -16.96 -12.32 4.39
CA GLU A 52 -17.82 -11.60 3.44
C GLU A 52 -17.62 -12.10 2.00
N VAL A 53 -16.40 -12.47 1.62
CA VAL A 53 -16.12 -13.05 0.30
C VAL A 53 -16.81 -14.40 0.17
N LYS A 54 -16.68 -15.28 1.18
CA LYS A 54 -17.30 -16.62 1.17
C LYS A 54 -18.83 -16.57 1.08
N LYS A 55 -19.49 -15.60 1.72
CA LYS A 55 -20.94 -15.42 1.63
C LYS A 55 -21.41 -15.03 0.23
N ARG A 56 -20.61 -14.28 -0.51
CA ARG A 56 -20.99 -13.67 -1.79
C ARG A 56 -20.50 -14.44 -3.01
N ASP A 57 -19.37 -15.12 -2.88
CA ASP A 57 -18.76 -15.92 -3.94
C ASP A 57 -18.53 -17.36 -3.46
N PRO A 58 -19.47 -18.28 -3.77
CA PRO A 58 -19.33 -19.68 -3.40
C PRO A 58 -18.17 -20.37 -4.15
N ALA A 59 -17.70 -19.85 -5.29
CA ALA A 59 -16.52 -20.40 -5.97
C ALA A 59 -15.24 -20.14 -5.16
N PHE A 60 -15.19 -19.02 -4.42
CA PHE A 60 -14.09 -18.74 -3.51
C PHE A 60 -14.01 -19.73 -2.34
N ALA A 61 -15.16 -20.26 -1.89
CA ALA A 61 -15.21 -21.32 -0.90
C ALA A 61 -14.59 -22.63 -1.45
N ALA A 62 -14.91 -23.00 -2.70
CA ALA A 62 -14.35 -24.19 -3.34
C ALA A 62 -12.81 -24.13 -3.50
N ILE A 63 -12.24 -22.95 -3.73
CA ILE A 63 -10.77 -22.77 -3.81
C ILE A 63 -10.09 -23.15 -2.48
N SER A 64 -10.74 -22.88 -1.35
CA SER A 64 -10.20 -23.25 -0.04
C SER A 64 -10.16 -24.77 0.18
N GLU A 65 -11.05 -25.52 -0.48
CA GLU A 65 -11.12 -26.98 -0.41
C GLU A 65 -10.15 -27.65 -1.38
N VAL A 66 -10.04 -27.14 -2.61
CA VAL A 66 -9.23 -27.75 -3.68
C VAL A 66 -7.73 -27.48 -3.49
N SER A 67 -7.34 -26.35 -2.93
CA SER A 67 -5.92 -25.98 -2.77
C SER A 67 -5.68 -25.13 -1.51
N PRO A 68 -5.73 -25.74 -0.32
CA PRO A 68 -5.62 -25.00 0.95
C PRO A 68 -4.30 -24.25 1.09
N GLN A 69 -3.20 -24.77 0.54
CA GLN A 69 -1.87 -24.14 0.60
C GLN A 69 -1.83 -22.82 -0.17
N LYS A 70 -2.40 -22.80 -1.39
CA LYS A 70 -2.50 -21.58 -2.21
C LYS A 70 -3.47 -20.59 -1.59
N PHE A 71 -4.55 -21.08 -0.99
CA PHE A 71 -5.51 -20.26 -0.27
C PHE A 71 -4.85 -19.55 0.91
N LEU A 72 -4.12 -20.26 1.77
CA LEU A 72 -3.41 -19.68 2.92
C LEU A 72 -2.37 -18.63 2.49
N ALA A 73 -1.70 -18.83 1.35
CA ALA A 73 -0.75 -17.85 0.81
C ALA A 73 -1.40 -16.54 0.34
N LEU A 74 -2.71 -16.55 0.04
CA LEU A 74 -3.47 -15.35 -0.34
C LEU A 74 -4.02 -14.60 0.88
N LEU A 75 -4.05 -15.26 2.05
CA LEU A 75 -4.57 -14.68 3.27
C LEU A 75 -3.51 -13.83 3.97
N MET A 76 -3.91 -12.63 4.36
CA MET A 76 -3.22 -11.82 5.33
C MET A 76 -3.95 -11.93 6.68
N GLN A 77 -3.24 -12.42 7.69
CA GLN A 77 -3.76 -12.40 9.06
C GLN A 77 -3.65 -10.98 9.61
N THR A 78 -4.78 -10.41 10.02
CA THR A 78 -4.83 -9.11 10.72
C THR A 78 -5.43 -9.29 12.10
N LYS A 79 -5.28 -8.30 12.99
CA LYS A 79 -5.93 -8.31 14.31
C LYS A 79 -7.46 -8.44 14.22
N SER A 80 -8.05 -8.01 13.10
CA SER A 80 -9.48 -8.06 12.83
C SER A 80 -9.94 -9.36 12.13
N GLY A 81 -9.03 -10.31 11.91
CA GLY A 81 -9.31 -11.58 11.24
C GLY A 81 -8.59 -11.76 9.90
N PRO A 82 -8.82 -12.88 9.21
CA PRO A 82 -8.20 -13.18 7.93
C PRO A 82 -8.80 -12.31 6.81
N MET A 83 -7.93 -11.67 6.06
CA MET A 83 -8.30 -10.83 4.91
C MET A 83 -7.63 -11.31 3.64
N VAL A 84 -8.32 -11.13 2.51
CA VAL A 84 -7.81 -11.41 1.17
C VAL A 84 -7.37 -10.11 0.54
N ARG A 85 -6.14 -10.07 0.01
CA ARG A 85 -5.67 -8.93 -0.80
C ARG A 85 -6.26 -9.03 -2.20
N ILE A 86 -7.09 -8.07 -2.57
CA ILE A 86 -7.77 -8.06 -3.89
C ILE A 86 -6.96 -7.29 -4.92
N SER A 87 -6.49 -6.10 -4.55
CA SER A 87 -5.76 -5.25 -5.46
C SER A 87 -4.71 -4.44 -4.73
N THR A 88 -3.63 -4.13 -5.45
CA THR A 88 -2.58 -3.22 -5.01
C THR A 88 -2.37 -2.20 -6.11
N VAL A 89 -2.54 -0.94 -5.76
CA VAL A 89 -2.47 0.19 -6.69
C VAL A 89 -1.41 1.16 -6.19
N TYR A 90 -0.61 1.69 -7.11
CA TYR A 90 0.39 2.71 -6.81
C TYR A 90 -0.02 4.04 -7.43
N ALA A 91 0.31 5.14 -6.76
CA ALA A 91 -0.02 6.50 -7.19
C ALA A 91 1.17 7.43 -6.98
N CYS A 92 1.38 8.35 -7.93
CA CYS A 92 2.23 9.52 -7.71
C CYS A 92 1.46 10.57 -6.90
N LYS A 93 2.19 11.49 -6.28
CA LYS A 93 1.66 12.58 -5.43
C LYS A 93 0.49 13.36 -6.06
N GLN A 94 0.54 13.60 -7.37
CA GLN A 94 -0.52 14.31 -8.11
C GLN A 94 -1.79 13.46 -8.29
N CYS A 95 -1.65 12.16 -8.53
CA CYS A 95 -2.79 11.27 -8.77
C CYS A 95 -3.38 10.67 -7.48
N THR A 96 -2.66 10.74 -6.36
CA THR A 96 -3.10 10.20 -5.06
C THR A 96 -4.52 10.63 -4.69
N PRO A 97 -4.90 11.93 -4.72
CA PRO A 97 -6.24 12.34 -4.29
C PRO A 97 -7.38 11.71 -5.11
N THR A 98 -7.17 11.55 -6.41
CA THR A 98 -8.16 10.96 -7.32
C THR A 98 -8.29 9.45 -7.09
N ILE A 99 -7.16 8.77 -6.90
CA ILE A 99 -7.14 7.31 -6.68
C ILE A 99 -7.70 6.97 -5.29
N GLU A 100 -7.42 7.78 -4.27
CA GLU A 100 -8.04 7.62 -2.94
C GLU A 100 -9.56 7.77 -3.00
N LYS A 101 -10.07 8.77 -3.71
CA LYS A 101 -11.52 8.93 -3.94
C LYS A 101 -12.11 7.73 -4.68
N ALA A 102 -11.38 7.14 -5.62
CA ALA A 102 -11.82 5.94 -6.32
C ALA A 102 -11.84 4.72 -5.39
N ALA A 103 -10.83 4.55 -4.53
CA ALA A 103 -10.77 3.49 -3.55
C ALA A 103 -11.90 3.60 -2.50
N ALA A 104 -12.27 4.83 -2.12
CA ALA A 104 -13.38 5.09 -1.21
C ALA A 104 -14.77 4.76 -1.79
N LYS A 105 -14.90 4.64 -3.12
CA LYS A 105 -16.14 4.19 -3.78
C LYS A 105 -16.31 2.67 -3.79
N GLY A 106 -15.37 1.93 -3.19
CA GLY A 106 -15.45 0.48 -3.06
C GLY A 106 -16.62 0.03 -2.16
N PRO A 107 -16.80 -1.29 -2.03
CA PRO A 107 -17.79 -1.85 -1.11
C PRO A 107 -17.56 -1.37 0.32
N SER A 108 -18.64 -1.07 1.06
CA SER A 108 -18.56 -0.53 2.43
C SER A 108 -17.88 -1.46 3.45
N TRP A 109 -17.83 -2.75 3.15
CA TRP A 109 -17.19 -3.79 3.96
C TRP A 109 -15.73 -4.07 3.55
N ALA A 110 -15.23 -3.38 2.52
CA ALA A 110 -13.83 -3.46 2.12
C ALA A 110 -12.96 -2.60 3.04
N LEU A 111 -11.79 -3.13 3.40
CA LEU A 111 -10.78 -2.39 4.14
C LEU A 111 -9.74 -1.84 3.16
N VAL A 112 -9.46 -0.55 3.24
CA VAL A 112 -8.47 0.13 2.38
C VAL A 112 -7.28 0.56 3.23
N ASP A 113 -6.11 -0.02 2.94
CA ASP A 113 -4.83 0.39 3.51
C ASP A 113 -4.16 1.40 2.59
N ILE A 114 -3.84 2.59 3.10
CA ILE A 114 -3.20 3.66 2.33
C ILE A 114 -1.86 3.99 2.98
N ASN A 115 -0.78 3.56 2.34
CA ASN A 115 0.56 3.96 2.69
C ASN A 115 0.96 5.19 1.86
N ARG A 116 0.95 6.37 2.48
CA ARG A 116 1.34 7.65 1.87
C ARG A 116 2.84 7.96 1.99
N GLY A 117 3.59 7.08 2.64
CA GLY A 117 4.97 7.33 3.04
C GLY A 117 5.12 8.38 4.15
N PRO A 118 6.37 8.66 4.53
CA PRO A 118 6.68 9.75 5.44
C PRO A 118 6.23 11.08 4.83
N GLY A 119 5.42 11.84 5.57
CA GLY A 119 5.06 13.21 5.19
C GLY A 119 6.30 14.12 5.14
N PRO A 120 6.17 15.35 4.59
CA PRO A 120 7.29 16.26 4.35
C PRO A 120 8.12 16.62 5.59
N ASP A 121 7.57 16.40 6.81
CA ASP A 121 8.19 16.75 8.08
C ASP A 121 8.50 15.55 8.99
N LYS A 122 8.32 14.30 8.54
CA LYS A 122 8.58 13.12 9.39
C LYS A 122 9.39 12.06 8.65
N ALA A 123 10.70 12.04 8.86
CA ALA A 123 11.52 10.87 8.55
C ALA A 123 11.11 9.72 9.49
N VAL A 124 10.21 8.84 9.05
CA VAL A 124 9.92 7.59 9.77
C VAL A 124 10.72 6.50 9.09
N ALA A 125 11.90 6.21 9.64
CA ALA A 125 12.67 5.02 9.33
C ALA A 125 12.45 4.02 10.47
N GLY A 126 11.67 2.98 10.21
CA GLY A 126 11.41 1.89 11.17
C GLY A 126 10.21 1.04 10.74
N PRO A 127 10.15 -0.24 11.15
CA PRO A 127 9.02 -1.10 10.84
C PRO A 127 7.80 -0.56 11.60
N GLY A 128 6.85 0.03 10.86
CA GLY A 128 5.64 0.60 11.44
C GLY A 128 4.88 -0.41 12.28
N SER A 129 4.66 -0.05 13.54
CA SER A 129 3.73 -0.71 14.47
C SER A 129 2.30 -0.24 14.24
#